data_AF-A0A944PY06-F1
#
_entry.id   AF-A0A944PY06-F1
#
_cell.length_a   1.000
_cell.length_b   1.000
_cell.length_c   1.000
_cell.angle_alpha   90.00
_cell.angle_beta   90.00
_cell.angle_gamma   90.00
#
_symmetry.space_group_name_H-M   'P 1'
#
loop_
_entity.id
_entity.type
_entity.pdbx_description
1 polymer ?
#
loop_
_entity_poly.entity_id
_entity_poly.type
_entity_poly.pdbx_seq_one_letter_code
_entity_poly.pdbx_strand_id
1 'polypeptide(L)'
;MPDTQDFDFDVVIVGGGPVGLLLASELRISRAKAVVLERLTERTPHSKAFGLHARSLESLDRRGLAERFIDGARSWNNGHFAGLDVWVDFSLLDSAHNYALLSEQTRTERLLEERAEEFGCQIRRGHEVTAVRQDEGGAEVDVTGPDGSYTLRAQYVVGADGGRSMVRKSAGIGFPGTGGRVTARLADVVLADRENAPMGMERTERGLIFCVPLDEKYHRVATFDFEKGKEAGSELTLQEFTESLREIWGDDLGASEPRWLSWFTDSACQAERYREGRILLAGDAAHTHFPVGGQGVNLGLQDALNLGWKLAATINGWGSEGLLDTYDKERQEPARSVLANTRAQIALMNPDPYVTQLRELFQDLMKKDEANRHIAEMLSGVRVRYDLEGPEHRLLGDFARDLTLKSEEGAETLPKFLRRGNFVLLDLAGRPEVAEEYEKWAAPLNWAGRVRHVVAECEEEPELAGVLVRPDGYIAWAADRSASASEIAEGLRTALETWAGVTDPTRAVFK
;
A
#
# COMPACT_ATOMS: atom_id res chain seq x y z
N MET A 1 23.06 29.46 -11.23
CA MET A 1 22.86 28.00 -11.17
C MET A 1 23.34 27.59 -9.79
N PRO A 2 22.49 27.10 -8.88
CA PRO A 2 23.01 26.49 -7.66
C PRO A 2 23.69 25.18 -8.07
N ASP A 3 24.88 24.93 -7.52
CA ASP A 3 25.73 23.76 -7.76
C ASP A 3 24.90 22.48 -7.87
N THR A 4 24.94 21.81 -9.02
CA THR A 4 24.53 20.41 -9.10
C THR A 4 25.54 19.63 -8.28
N GLN A 5 25.26 19.41 -6.99
CA GLN A 5 25.94 18.37 -6.25
C GLN A 5 25.80 17.08 -7.07
N ASP A 6 26.92 16.43 -7.38
CA ASP A 6 26.91 15.14 -8.07
C ASP A 6 26.31 14.10 -7.11
N PHE A 7 25.01 13.87 -7.22
CA PHE A 7 24.35 12.76 -6.54
C PHE A 7 24.62 11.46 -7.30
N ASP A 8 24.87 10.37 -6.56
CA ASP A 8 24.90 9.05 -7.15
C ASP A 8 23.52 8.68 -7.71
N PHE A 9 22.47 9.07 -7.00
CA PHE A 9 21.05 8.81 -7.32
C PHE A 9 20.16 9.98 -6.91
N ASP A 10 19.03 10.17 -7.58
CA ASP A 10 18.01 11.09 -7.08
C ASP A 10 17.38 10.53 -5.79
N VAL A 11 17.15 9.21 -5.77
CA VAL A 11 16.55 8.52 -4.62
C VAL A 11 17.28 7.23 -4.29
N VAL A 12 17.64 7.05 -3.01
CA VAL A 12 18.01 5.75 -2.45
C VAL A 12 16.82 5.17 -1.69
N ILE A 13 16.38 3.99 -2.09
CA ILE A 13 15.31 3.24 -1.43
C ILE A 13 15.96 2.14 -0.60
N VAL A 14 15.71 2.13 0.70
CA VAL A 14 16.26 1.14 1.63
C VAL A 14 15.20 0.08 1.90
N GLY A 15 15.43 -1.15 1.45
CA GLY A 15 14.49 -2.27 1.50
C GLY A 15 13.95 -2.66 0.13
N GLY A 16 14.23 -3.90 -0.28
CA GLY A 16 13.76 -4.54 -1.51
C GLY A 16 12.54 -5.45 -1.32
N GLY A 17 11.69 -5.10 -0.35
CA GLY A 17 10.35 -5.69 -0.21
C GLY A 17 9.35 -5.10 -1.22
N PRO A 18 8.08 -5.53 -1.21
CA PRO A 18 7.09 -5.14 -2.21
C PRO A 18 6.88 -3.63 -2.29
N VAL A 19 6.93 -2.92 -1.15
CA VAL A 19 6.78 -1.46 -1.10
C VAL A 19 7.93 -0.74 -1.79
N GLY A 20 9.18 -1.13 -1.48
CA GLY A 20 10.37 -0.51 -2.07
C GLY A 20 10.48 -0.78 -3.58
N LEU A 21 10.14 -2.00 -4.02
CA LEU A 21 10.16 -2.39 -5.43
C LEU A 21 9.07 -1.65 -6.26
N LEU A 22 7.87 -1.49 -5.70
CA LEU A 22 6.83 -0.70 -6.36
C LEU A 22 7.23 0.79 -6.43
N LEU A 23 7.72 1.35 -5.32
CA LEU A 23 8.17 2.75 -5.27
C LEU A 23 9.29 3.03 -6.29
N ALA A 24 10.24 2.09 -6.43
CA ALA A 24 11.29 2.17 -7.44
C ALA A 24 10.70 2.30 -8.85
N SER A 25 9.70 1.48 -9.17
CA SER A 25 9.00 1.54 -10.45
C SER A 25 8.28 2.87 -10.65
N GLU A 26 7.57 3.37 -9.65
CA GLU A 26 6.86 4.67 -9.70
C GLU A 26 7.82 5.84 -9.96
N LEU A 27 8.97 5.86 -9.28
CA LEU A 27 9.99 6.88 -9.49
C LEU A 27 10.58 6.84 -10.89
N ARG A 28 10.80 5.64 -11.45
CA ARG A 28 11.31 5.49 -12.82
C ARG A 28 10.28 5.88 -13.88
N ILE A 29 8.99 5.57 -13.67
CA ILE A 29 7.89 6.03 -14.55
C ILE A 29 7.94 7.56 -14.68
N SER A 30 8.19 8.25 -13.56
CA SER A 30 8.34 9.71 -13.50
C SER A 30 9.78 10.21 -13.62
N ARG A 31 10.67 9.37 -14.18
CA ARG A 31 12.05 9.69 -14.61
C ARG A 31 13.06 10.07 -13.52
N ALA A 32 12.78 9.82 -12.24
CA ALA A 32 13.79 9.95 -11.18
C ALA A 32 14.76 8.75 -11.19
N LYS A 33 16.06 8.98 -11.04
CA LYS A 33 17.09 7.94 -10.95
C LYS A 33 17.10 7.34 -9.54
N ALA A 34 16.64 6.10 -9.41
CA ALA A 34 16.53 5.41 -8.12
C ALA A 34 17.40 4.14 -8.05
N VAL A 35 17.88 3.83 -6.84
CA VAL A 35 18.49 2.54 -6.48
C VAL A 35 17.78 1.93 -5.28
N VAL A 36 17.58 0.62 -5.31
CA VAL A 36 17.09 -0.16 -4.16
C VAL A 36 18.27 -0.87 -3.50
N LEU A 37 18.42 -0.71 -2.19
CA LEU A 37 19.39 -1.42 -1.37
C LEU A 37 18.66 -2.44 -0.50
N GLU A 38 18.90 -3.73 -0.72
CA GLU A 38 18.30 -4.83 0.02
C GLU A 38 19.39 -5.61 0.76
N ARG A 39 19.20 -5.80 2.06
CA ARG A 39 20.15 -6.50 2.93
C ARG A 39 20.27 -7.99 2.61
N LEU A 40 19.15 -8.65 2.30
CA LEU A 40 19.15 -10.06 1.95
C LEU A 40 19.78 -10.28 0.57
N THR A 41 20.60 -11.31 0.45
CA THR A 41 21.22 -11.70 -0.83
C THR A 41 20.20 -12.35 -1.79
N GLU A 42 19.15 -12.94 -1.24
CA GLU A 42 18.06 -13.61 -1.97
C GLU A 42 16.71 -13.23 -1.37
N ARG A 43 15.63 -13.40 -2.14
CA ARG A 43 14.26 -13.22 -1.65
C ARG A 43 13.96 -14.27 -0.58
N THR A 44 13.18 -13.89 0.43
CA THR A 44 12.71 -14.87 1.41
C THR A 44 11.70 -15.79 0.72
N PRO A 45 11.88 -17.13 0.75
CA PRO A 45 10.92 -18.04 0.11
C PRO A 45 9.60 -18.16 0.89
N HIS A 46 9.57 -17.64 2.12
CA HIS A 46 8.44 -17.77 3.05
C HIS A 46 7.56 -16.52 3.04
N SER A 47 6.29 -16.71 2.67
CA SER A 47 5.31 -15.62 2.64
C SER A 47 4.75 -15.34 4.03
N LYS A 48 4.74 -14.07 4.49
CA LYS A 48 3.96 -13.64 5.67
C LYS A 48 2.55 -13.16 5.31
N ALA A 49 2.34 -12.78 4.05
CA ALA A 49 1.09 -12.22 3.55
C ALA A 49 0.29 -13.23 2.73
N PHE A 50 -1.04 -13.07 2.73
CA PHE A 50 -1.96 -13.99 2.06
C PHE A 50 -2.86 -13.35 0.99
N GLY A 51 -2.85 -12.03 0.78
CA GLY A 51 -3.63 -11.50 -0.35
C GLY A 51 -3.52 -10.01 -0.65
N LEU A 52 -3.89 -9.68 -1.89
CA LEU A 52 -4.12 -8.33 -2.36
C LEU A 52 -5.62 -8.05 -2.36
N HIS A 53 -5.99 -6.87 -1.88
CA HIS A 53 -7.37 -6.41 -1.82
C HIS A 53 -7.72 -5.49 -2.99
N ALA A 54 -9.02 -5.22 -3.15
CA ALA A 54 -9.59 -4.42 -4.23
C ALA A 54 -8.80 -3.13 -4.53
N ARG A 55 -8.55 -2.26 -3.52
CA ARG A 55 -7.84 -0.99 -3.77
C ARG A 55 -6.41 -1.19 -4.30
N SER A 56 -5.70 -2.21 -3.84
CA SER A 56 -4.37 -2.51 -4.38
C SER A 56 -4.44 -3.03 -5.82
N LEU A 57 -5.45 -3.84 -6.16
CA LEU A 57 -5.67 -4.30 -7.54
C LEU A 57 -6.07 -3.15 -8.47
N GLU A 58 -7.01 -2.30 -8.06
CA GLU A 58 -7.42 -1.08 -8.77
C GLU A 58 -6.21 -0.17 -9.06
N SER A 59 -5.33 -0.02 -8.08
CA SER A 59 -4.14 0.82 -8.22
C SER A 59 -3.09 0.18 -9.13
N LEU A 60 -2.94 -1.15 -9.07
CA LEU A 60 -2.06 -1.89 -9.98
C LEU A 60 -2.59 -1.89 -11.42
N ASP A 61 -3.92 -1.90 -11.64
CA ASP A 61 -4.49 -1.80 -12.99
C ASP A 61 -4.25 -0.41 -13.62
N ARG A 62 -4.27 0.65 -12.80
CA ARG A 62 -3.82 1.99 -13.18
C ARG A 62 -2.32 2.06 -13.53
N ARG A 63 -1.58 0.96 -13.40
CA ARG A 63 -0.19 0.78 -13.89
C ARG A 63 -0.06 -0.33 -14.94
N GLY A 64 -1.17 -0.95 -15.33
CA GLY A 64 -1.21 -2.08 -16.26
C GLY A 64 -0.62 -3.36 -15.68
N LEU A 65 -0.64 -3.51 -14.35
CA LEU A 65 -0.05 -4.65 -13.65
C LEU A 65 -1.07 -5.66 -13.16
N ALA A 66 -2.35 -5.29 -13.02
CA ALA A 66 -3.36 -6.17 -12.44
C ALA A 66 -3.44 -7.54 -13.12
N GLU A 67 -3.43 -7.60 -14.45
CA GLU A 67 -3.46 -8.87 -15.19
C GLU A 67 -2.28 -9.80 -14.84
N ARG A 68 -1.05 -9.27 -14.72
CA ARG A 68 0.12 -10.06 -14.28
C ARG A 68 -0.08 -10.63 -12.88
N PHE A 69 -0.74 -9.88 -12.00
CA PHE A 69 -1.05 -10.34 -10.65
C PHE A 69 -2.16 -11.39 -10.65
N ILE A 70 -3.20 -11.23 -11.46
CA ILE A 70 -4.34 -12.14 -11.53
C ILE A 70 -3.96 -13.47 -12.20
N ASP A 71 -3.09 -13.46 -13.20
CA ASP A 71 -2.74 -14.65 -13.97
C ASP A 71 -2.17 -15.79 -13.10
N GLY A 72 -2.89 -16.92 -13.04
CA GLY A 72 -2.54 -18.08 -12.22
C GLY A 72 -2.74 -17.92 -10.71
N ALA A 73 -3.29 -16.79 -10.24
CA ALA A 73 -3.64 -16.58 -8.84
C ALA A 73 -5.09 -17.00 -8.56
N ARG A 74 -5.36 -17.46 -7.33
CA ARG A 74 -6.72 -17.76 -6.86
C ARG A 74 -7.36 -16.47 -6.33
N SER A 75 -8.67 -16.33 -6.47
CA SER A 75 -9.43 -15.24 -5.87
C SER A 75 -10.63 -15.76 -5.10
N TRP A 76 -11.10 -14.95 -4.14
CA TRP A 76 -12.32 -15.19 -3.40
C TRP A 76 -13.09 -13.89 -3.22
N ASN A 77 -14.40 -13.95 -3.33
CA ASN A 77 -15.31 -12.84 -3.06
C ASN A 77 -15.66 -12.73 -1.57
N ASN A 78 -14.93 -13.42 -0.69
CA ASN A 78 -15.15 -13.36 0.75
C ASN A 78 -13.85 -13.24 1.54
N GLY A 79 -13.98 -12.80 2.78
CA GLY A 79 -12.91 -12.69 3.75
C GLY A 79 -13.45 -12.85 5.17
N HIS A 80 -12.57 -12.82 6.16
CA HIS A 80 -12.97 -12.89 7.57
C HIS A 80 -12.74 -11.55 8.26
N PHE A 81 -13.55 -11.28 9.29
CA PHE A 81 -13.25 -10.26 10.29
C PHE A 81 -13.11 -10.97 11.63
N ALA A 82 -11.95 -10.86 12.29
CA ALA A 82 -11.69 -11.49 13.59
C ALA A 82 -11.93 -13.03 13.67
N GLY A 83 -11.99 -13.73 12.54
CA GLY A 83 -12.30 -15.16 12.48
C GLY A 83 -13.73 -15.46 12.95
N LEU A 84 -14.68 -14.58 12.65
CA LEU A 84 -16.11 -14.79 12.89
C LEU A 84 -16.70 -15.79 11.88
N ASP A 85 -17.80 -16.45 12.25
CA ASP A 85 -18.50 -17.44 11.42
C ASP A 85 -19.42 -16.80 10.36
N VAL A 86 -19.37 -15.46 10.25
CA VAL A 86 -20.01 -14.66 9.21
C VAL A 86 -18.93 -14.10 8.30
N TRP A 87 -18.98 -14.50 7.02
CA TRP A 87 -18.07 -14.00 6.01
C TRP A 87 -18.29 -12.51 5.74
N VAL A 88 -17.18 -11.79 5.57
CA VAL A 88 -17.16 -10.48 4.90
C VAL A 88 -17.37 -10.74 3.42
N ASP A 89 -18.36 -10.10 2.81
CA ASP A 89 -18.73 -10.26 1.41
C ASP A 89 -18.13 -9.12 0.57
N PHE A 90 -17.06 -9.43 -0.16
CA PHE A 90 -16.40 -8.48 -1.04
C PHE A 90 -17.19 -8.22 -2.34
N SER A 91 -18.18 -9.04 -2.69
CA SER A 91 -19.02 -8.79 -3.87
C SER A 91 -19.89 -7.53 -3.74
N LEU A 92 -20.06 -7.03 -2.51
CA LEU A 92 -20.78 -5.79 -2.19
C LEU A 92 -19.99 -4.51 -2.52
N LEU A 93 -18.69 -4.63 -2.85
CA LEU A 93 -17.83 -3.49 -3.17
C LEU A 93 -18.19 -2.89 -4.55
N ASP A 94 -18.22 -1.56 -4.64
CA ASP A 94 -18.26 -0.83 -5.91
C ASP A 94 -16.85 -0.81 -6.54
N SER A 95 -16.44 -1.94 -7.10
CA SER A 95 -15.13 -2.13 -7.72
C SER A 95 -15.17 -3.21 -8.80
N ALA A 96 -14.40 -3.01 -9.87
CA ALA A 96 -14.15 -4.07 -10.86
C ALA A 96 -13.33 -5.25 -10.27
N HIS A 97 -12.71 -5.02 -9.12
CA HIS A 97 -11.91 -6.00 -8.36
C HIS A 97 -12.58 -6.33 -7.02
N ASN A 98 -13.88 -6.60 -7.01
CA ASN A 98 -14.70 -6.91 -5.83
C ASN A 98 -14.42 -8.30 -5.19
N TYR A 99 -13.14 -8.63 -5.07
CA TYR A 99 -12.60 -9.88 -4.54
C TYR A 99 -11.23 -9.64 -3.90
N ALA A 100 -10.80 -10.58 -3.05
CA ALA A 100 -9.42 -10.68 -2.60
C ALA A 100 -8.66 -11.68 -3.48
N LEU A 101 -7.41 -11.37 -3.81
CA LEU A 101 -6.54 -12.20 -4.62
C LEU A 101 -5.46 -12.87 -3.75
N LEU A 102 -5.38 -14.20 -3.77
CA LEU A 102 -4.24 -14.93 -3.21
C LEU A 102 -2.99 -14.60 -4.00
N SER A 103 -2.13 -13.79 -3.40
CA SER A 103 -0.80 -13.55 -3.95
C SER A 103 0.21 -13.82 -2.85
N GLU A 104 0.93 -14.94 -2.99
CA GLU A 104 2.10 -15.19 -2.15
C GLU A 104 3.06 -14.01 -2.24
N GLN A 105 3.63 -13.61 -1.11
CA GLN A 105 4.52 -12.46 -1.06
C GLN A 105 5.73 -12.65 -1.99
N THR A 106 6.28 -13.87 -2.07
CA THR A 106 7.37 -14.21 -3.00
C THR A 106 7.00 -13.93 -4.46
N ARG A 107 5.76 -14.24 -4.86
CA ARG A 107 5.25 -13.94 -6.21
C ARG A 107 5.08 -12.44 -6.41
N THR A 108 4.54 -11.74 -5.41
CA THR A 108 4.37 -10.28 -5.44
C THR A 108 5.72 -9.56 -5.58
N GLU A 109 6.71 -9.92 -4.76
CA GLU A 109 8.06 -9.37 -4.83
C GLU A 109 8.71 -9.63 -6.19
N ARG A 110 8.60 -10.86 -6.73
CA ARG A 110 9.10 -11.18 -8.06
C ARG A 110 8.49 -10.28 -9.15
N LEU A 111 7.17 -10.15 -9.18
CA LEU A 111 6.49 -9.36 -10.21
C LEU A 111 6.85 -7.87 -10.14
N LEU A 112 7.03 -7.34 -8.93
CA LEU A 112 7.43 -5.94 -8.73
C LEU A 112 8.92 -5.70 -9.01
N GLU A 113 9.78 -6.68 -8.72
CA GLU A 113 11.20 -6.66 -9.08
C GLU A 113 11.36 -6.65 -10.61
N GLU A 114 10.73 -7.59 -11.32
CA GLU A 114 10.71 -7.63 -12.79
C GLU A 114 10.23 -6.28 -13.36
N ARG A 115 9.20 -5.68 -12.76
CA ARG A 115 8.68 -4.37 -13.17
C ARG A 115 9.70 -3.24 -12.94
N ALA A 116 10.38 -3.23 -11.81
CA ALA A 116 11.40 -2.22 -11.52
C ALA A 116 12.59 -2.35 -12.49
N GLU A 117 12.99 -3.59 -12.82
CA GLU A 117 14.03 -3.90 -13.80
C GLU A 117 13.64 -3.51 -15.23
N GLU A 118 12.38 -3.71 -15.64
CA GLU A 118 11.84 -3.23 -16.94
C GLU A 118 12.05 -1.72 -17.12
N PHE A 119 12.05 -0.95 -16.03
CA PHE A 119 12.31 0.49 -16.03
C PHE A 119 13.77 0.88 -15.73
N GLY A 120 14.67 -0.10 -15.71
CA GLY A 120 16.10 0.08 -15.50
C GLY A 120 16.46 0.53 -14.08
N CYS A 121 15.64 0.22 -13.08
CA CYS A 121 16.03 0.47 -11.69
C CYS A 121 17.15 -0.48 -11.27
N GLN A 122 18.14 0.05 -10.55
CA GLN A 122 19.20 -0.78 -9.99
C GLN A 122 18.75 -1.36 -8.65
N ILE A 123 18.78 -2.68 -8.51
CA ILE A 123 18.49 -3.38 -7.26
C ILE A 123 19.76 -4.06 -6.77
N ARG A 124 20.28 -3.63 -5.62
CA ARG A 124 21.49 -4.18 -5.01
C ARG A 124 21.12 -5.03 -3.79
N ARG A 125 21.15 -6.36 -3.96
CA ARG A 125 20.96 -7.34 -2.89
C ARG A 125 22.25 -7.59 -2.12
N GLY A 126 22.17 -8.03 -0.86
CA GLY A 126 23.34 -8.17 0.03
C GLY A 126 23.95 -6.85 0.48
N HIS A 127 23.18 -5.75 0.43
CA HIS A 127 23.63 -4.39 0.74
C HIS A 127 22.84 -3.83 1.92
N GLU A 128 23.44 -3.87 3.11
CA GLU A 128 22.82 -3.40 4.34
C GLU A 128 23.12 -1.92 4.58
N VAL A 129 22.07 -1.11 4.70
CA VAL A 129 22.19 0.27 5.15
C VAL A 129 22.37 0.29 6.66
N THR A 130 23.43 0.97 7.10
CA THR A 130 23.85 1.01 8.51
C THR A 130 23.63 2.37 9.16
N ALA A 131 23.58 3.44 8.38
CA ALA A 131 23.25 4.79 8.84
C ALA A 131 22.76 5.66 7.68
N VAL A 132 21.92 6.65 8.00
CA VAL A 132 21.51 7.72 7.08
C VAL A 132 21.73 9.07 7.74
N ARG A 133 22.27 10.04 7.00
CA ARG A 133 22.43 11.44 7.43
C ARG A 133 21.89 12.36 6.36
N GLN A 134 21.49 13.57 6.72
CA GLN A 134 21.07 14.58 5.75
C GLN A 134 21.56 15.97 6.13
N ASP A 135 21.67 16.83 5.12
CA ASP A 135 21.94 18.25 5.22
C ASP A 135 21.07 19.03 4.21
N GLU A 136 21.29 20.35 4.09
CA GLU A 136 20.54 21.20 3.18
C GLU A 136 20.67 20.78 1.71
N GLY A 137 21.80 20.18 1.33
CA GLY A 137 22.12 19.76 -0.03
C GLY A 137 21.68 18.34 -0.39
N GLY A 138 21.49 17.42 0.56
CA GLY A 138 21.17 16.02 0.23
C GLY A 138 21.18 15.09 1.43
N ALA A 139 21.20 13.78 1.14
CA ALA A 139 21.30 12.72 2.14
C ALA A 139 22.43 11.75 1.79
N GLU A 140 23.15 11.30 2.82
CA GLU A 140 24.21 10.30 2.76
C GLU A 140 23.74 8.98 3.37
N VAL A 141 24.05 7.89 2.69
CA VAL A 141 23.64 6.53 3.09
C VAL A 141 24.89 5.66 3.20
N ASP A 142 25.19 5.20 4.40
CA ASP A 142 26.30 4.29 4.64
C ASP A 142 25.84 2.84 4.46
N VAL A 143 26.53 2.12 3.59
CA VAL A 143 26.17 0.77 3.13
C VAL A 143 27.31 -0.18 3.44
N THR A 144 27.00 -1.36 3.96
CA THR A 144 27.91 -2.51 3.98
C THR A 144 27.49 -3.48 2.88
N GLY A 145 28.33 -3.62 1.86
CA GLY A 145 28.13 -4.54 0.74
C GLY A 145 29.13 -5.70 0.73
N PRO A 146 29.05 -6.59 -0.28
CA PRO A 146 29.94 -7.75 -0.40
C PRO A 146 31.42 -7.38 -0.56
N ASP A 147 31.70 -6.23 -1.17
CA ASP A 147 33.07 -5.73 -1.43
C ASP A 147 33.59 -4.77 -0.34
N GLY A 148 32.84 -4.59 0.75
CA GLY A 148 33.16 -3.70 1.86
C GLY A 148 32.16 -2.55 2.03
N SER A 149 32.50 -1.62 2.93
CA SER A 149 31.66 -0.47 3.25
C SER A 149 31.87 0.68 2.26
N TYR A 150 30.79 1.36 1.90
CA TYR A 150 30.80 2.55 1.04
C TYR A 150 29.66 3.49 1.41
N THR A 151 29.70 4.72 0.91
CA THR A 151 28.66 5.73 1.13
C THR A 151 28.08 6.15 -0.22
N LEU A 152 26.77 6.32 -0.30
CA LEU A 152 26.06 6.93 -1.42
C LEU A 152 25.52 8.30 -1.03
N ARG A 153 25.50 9.23 -1.99
CA ARG A 153 24.86 10.54 -1.86
C ARG A 153 23.63 10.60 -2.75
N ALA A 154 22.49 11.03 -2.20
CA ALA A 154 21.23 11.16 -2.93
C ALA A 154 20.46 12.43 -2.58
N GLN A 155 19.52 12.84 -3.44
CA GLN A 155 18.64 13.98 -3.13
C GLN A 155 17.64 13.64 -2.01
N TYR A 156 17.15 12.38 -2.01
CA TYR A 156 16.21 11.85 -1.04
C TYR A 156 16.53 10.40 -0.68
N VAL A 157 16.12 9.99 0.52
CA VAL A 157 16.18 8.60 0.99
C VAL A 157 14.78 8.16 1.43
N VAL A 158 14.35 6.98 0.99
CA VAL A 158 13.09 6.39 1.44
C VAL A 158 13.34 5.08 2.17
N GLY A 159 12.94 5.01 3.44
CA GLY A 159 12.93 3.79 4.23
C GLY A 159 11.71 2.95 3.93
N ALA A 160 11.92 1.81 3.27
CA ALA A 160 10.98 0.73 3.07
C ALA A 160 11.51 -0.59 3.69
N ASP A 161 12.29 -0.45 4.77
CA ASP A 161 13.15 -1.45 5.40
C ASP A 161 12.48 -2.16 6.61
N GLY A 162 11.15 -2.15 6.63
CA GLY A 162 10.33 -2.91 7.57
C GLY A 162 10.24 -2.32 8.99
N GLY A 163 9.54 -3.04 9.87
CA GLY A 163 9.22 -2.56 11.23
C GLY A 163 10.42 -2.15 12.10
N ARG A 164 11.60 -2.70 11.82
CA ARG A 164 12.86 -2.39 12.53
C ARG A 164 13.71 -1.31 11.84
N SER A 165 13.11 -0.55 10.93
CA SER A 165 13.72 0.46 10.06
C SER A 165 14.91 1.18 10.66
N MET A 166 16.06 1.05 9.99
CA MET A 166 17.27 1.82 10.27
C MET A 166 17.10 3.27 9.81
N VAL A 167 16.39 3.49 8.70
CA VAL A 167 16.13 4.83 8.16
C VAL A 167 15.31 5.66 9.15
N ARG A 168 14.21 5.11 9.69
CA ARG A 168 13.38 5.79 10.70
C ARG A 168 14.20 6.20 11.92
N LYS A 169 15.03 5.28 12.44
CA LYS A 169 15.89 5.53 13.61
C LYS A 169 16.95 6.60 13.32
N SER A 170 17.57 6.54 12.14
CA SER A 170 18.58 7.52 11.72
C SER A 170 18.02 8.92 11.59
N ALA A 171 16.76 9.04 11.15
CA ALA A 171 16.04 10.32 11.07
C ALA A 171 15.52 10.83 12.43
N GLY A 172 15.65 10.05 13.51
CA GLY A 172 15.11 10.43 14.82
C GLY A 172 13.58 10.46 14.89
N ILE A 173 12.89 9.80 13.95
CA ILE A 173 11.43 9.79 13.89
C ILE A 173 10.88 8.81 14.93
N GLY A 174 10.02 9.32 15.83
CA GLY A 174 9.34 8.52 16.85
C GLY A 174 8.45 7.43 16.24
N PHE A 175 8.30 6.31 16.95
CA PHE A 175 7.44 5.20 16.55
C PHE A 175 6.46 4.81 17.67
N PRO A 176 5.58 5.74 18.10
CA PRO A 176 4.62 5.48 19.16
C PRO A 176 3.61 4.41 18.76
N GLY A 177 3.04 3.77 19.78
CA GLY A 177 2.09 2.69 19.58
C GLY A 177 1.79 1.92 20.86
N THR A 178 1.15 0.78 20.68
CA THR A 178 0.93 -0.19 21.76
C THR A 178 1.98 -1.28 21.67
N GLY A 179 2.56 -1.64 22.82
CA GLY A 179 3.39 -2.86 22.91
C GLY A 179 2.56 -4.13 22.69
N GLY A 180 3.23 -5.22 22.35
CA GLY A 180 2.60 -6.52 22.14
C GLY A 180 2.02 -7.11 23.43
N ARG A 181 0.76 -7.55 23.36
CA ARG A 181 0.00 -8.29 24.38
C ARG A 181 -0.34 -9.70 23.95
N VAL A 182 -0.48 -9.94 22.64
CA VAL A 182 -0.75 -11.25 22.05
C VAL A 182 0.50 -11.72 21.33
N THR A 183 0.89 -12.96 21.54
CA THR A 183 2.02 -13.59 20.84
C THR A 183 1.50 -14.59 19.82
N ALA A 184 1.80 -14.34 18.56
CA ALA A 184 1.55 -15.28 17.47
C ALA A 184 2.81 -16.10 17.19
N ARG A 185 2.71 -17.42 17.20
CA ARG A 185 3.78 -18.33 16.78
C ARG A 185 3.32 -19.02 15.50
N LEU A 186 4.14 -18.96 14.45
CA LEU A 186 3.80 -19.39 13.11
C LEU A 186 4.82 -20.40 12.62
N ALA A 187 4.35 -21.49 12.04
CA ALA A 187 5.20 -22.51 11.45
C ALA A 187 4.62 -23.04 10.13
N ASP A 188 5.50 -23.33 9.18
CA ASP A 188 5.20 -24.17 8.03
C ASP A 188 5.76 -25.57 8.32
N VAL A 189 4.88 -26.52 8.66
CA VAL A 189 5.24 -27.83 9.24
C VAL A 189 4.49 -28.98 8.57
N VAL A 190 5.03 -30.19 8.70
CA VAL A 190 4.31 -31.43 8.39
C VAL A 190 3.48 -31.82 9.60
N LEU A 191 2.19 -32.03 9.41
CA LEU A 191 1.30 -32.58 10.43
C LEU A 191 1.12 -34.09 10.18
N ALA A 192 1.35 -34.89 11.22
CA ALA A 192 1.06 -36.32 11.19
C ALA A 192 -0.43 -36.58 11.40
N ASP A 193 -1.06 -35.79 12.27
CA ASP A 193 -2.49 -35.86 12.58
C ASP A 193 -3.24 -34.71 11.89
N ARG A 194 -3.38 -34.83 10.56
CA ARG A 194 -4.06 -33.82 9.73
C ARG A 194 -5.57 -33.82 9.94
N GLU A 195 -6.14 -34.96 10.33
CA GLU A 195 -7.59 -35.12 10.47
C GLU A 195 -8.12 -34.39 11.71
N ASN A 196 -7.30 -34.29 12.76
CA ASN A 196 -7.62 -33.51 13.96
C ASN A 196 -7.16 -32.04 13.87
N ALA A 197 -6.54 -31.62 12.76
CA ALA A 197 -6.16 -30.21 12.58
C ALA A 197 -7.39 -29.37 12.17
N PRO A 198 -7.59 -28.17 12.71
CA PRO A 198 -8.67 -27.30 12.26
C PRO A 198 -8.42 -26.82 10.83
N MET A 199 -9.48 -26.42 10.13
CA MET A 199 -9.40 -25.77 8.83
C MET A 199 -9.77 -24.30 8.98
N GLY A 200 -8.80 -23.41 8.81
CA GLY A 200 -8.98 -21.98 9.06
C GLY A 200 -8.70 -21.60 10.52
N MET A 201 -9.45 -20.65 11.05
CA MET A 201 -9.28 -20.11 12.41
C MET A 201 -10.25 -20.79 13.37
N GLU A 202 -9.74 -21.32 14.48
CA GLU A 202 -10.54 -21.96 15.54
C GLU A 202 -10.14 -21.40 16.91
N ARG A 203 -11.12 -20.92 17.67
CA ARG A 203 -10.91 -20.32 19.00
C ARG A 203 -11.04 -21.39 20.08
N THR A 204 -10.11 -21.40 21.03
CA THR A 204 -10.10 -22.34 22.16
C THR A 204 -10.29 -21.59 23.47
N GLU A 205 -10.33 -22.28 24.61
CA GLU A 205 -10.45 -21.63 25.93
C GLU A 205 -9.25 -20.73 26.27
N ARG A 206 -8.09 -20.98 25.65
CA ARG A 206 -6.82 -20.31 25.97
C ARG A 206 -6.32 -19.37 24.88
N GLY A 207 -6.77 -19.54 23.65
CA GLY A 207 -6.30 -18.71 22.55
C GLY A 207 -6.99 -19.04 21.24
N LEU A 208 -6.23 -18.97 20.15
CA LEU A 208 -6.74 -19.28 18.82
C LEU A 208 -5.68 -20.05 18.03
N ILE A 209 -6.10 -21.01 17.24
CA ILE A 209 -5.26 -21.70 16.26
C ILE A 209 -5.72 -21.36 14.84
N PHE A 210 -4.79 -21.12 13.95
CA PHE A 210 -5.02 -21.02 12.51
C PHE A 210 -4.28 -22.15 11.82
N CYS A 211 -4.95 -22.90 10.97
CA CYS A 211 -4.32 -23.98 10.21
C CYS A 211 -4.88 -24.04 8.79
N VAL A 212 -4.00 -24.02 7.79
CA VAL A 212 -4.36 -24.20 6.38
C VAL A 212 -3.29 -25.04 5.65
N PRO A 213 -3.69 -25.90 4.69
CA PRO A 213 -2.71 -26.58 3.84
C PRO A 213 -2.02 -25.56 2.91
N LEU A 214 -0.69 -25.64 2.80
CA LEU A 214 0.09 -24.88 1.83
C LEU A 214 0.30 -25.67 0.54
N ASP A 215 0.69 -26.93 0.69
CA ASP A 215 0.91 -27.89 -0.39
C ASP A 215 0.49 -29.31 0.06
N GLU A 216 0.78 -30.35 -0.73
CA GLU A 216 0.41 -31.74 -0.39
C GLU A 216 1.06 -32.24 0.92
N LYS A 217 2.17 -31.63 1.33
CA LYS A 217 2.98 -32.05 2.47
C LYS A 217 2.88 -31.08 3.66
N TYR A 218 2.99 -29.78 3.43
CA TYR A 218 3.14 -28.77 4.48
C TYR A 218 1.84 -28.02 4.77
N HIS A 219 1.65 -27.69 6.05
CA HIS A 219 0.58 -26.87 6.57
C HIS A 219 1.17 -25.62 7.19
N ARG A 220 0.49 -24.49 7.01
CA ARG A 220 0.75 -23.31 7.82
C ARG A 220 -0.09 -23.37 9.07
N VAL A 221 0.58 -23.33 10.20
CA VAL A 221 -0.06 -23.39 11.51
C VAL A 221 0.39 -22.20 12.34
N ALA A 222 -0.56 -21.44 12.87
CA ALA A 222 -0.33 -20.34 13.78
C ALA A 222 -1.06 -20.57 15.09
N THR A 223 -0.42 -20.29 16.21
CA THR A 223 -1.06 -20.20 17.52
C THR A 223 -1.04 -18.75 18.00
N PHE A 224 -2.15 -18.29 18.57
CA PHE A 224 -2.31 -16.94 19.11
C PHE A 224 -2.55 -17.05 20.62
N ASP A 225 -1.56 -16.60 21.38
CA ASP A 225 -1.51 -16.72 22.82
C ASP A 225 -1.80 -15.36 23.48
N PHE A 226 -2.88 -15.31 24.25
CA PHE A 226 -3.33 -14.10 24.95
C PHE A 226 -2.79 -14.00 26.38
N GLU A 227 -2.12 -15.04 26.88
CA GLU A 227 -1.65 -15.10 28.27
C GLU A 227 -0.12 -15.09 28.36
N LYS A 228 0.57 -15.86 27.50
CA LYS A 228 2.03 -15.96 27.53
C LYS A 228 2.68 -15.19 26.39
N GLY A 229 3.55 -14.27 26.78
CA GLY A 229 4.44 -13.55 25.87
C GLY A 229 5.60 -14.40 25.34
N LYS A 230 6.37 -13.83 24.41
CA LYS A 230 7.74 -14.26 24.07
C LYS A 230 8.68 -13.06 24.08
N GLU A 231 9.90 -13.27 24.54
CA GLU A 231 10.92 -12.22 24.61
C GLU A 231 11.36 -11.75 23.22
N ALA A 232 11.37 -10.43 23.02
CA ALA A 232 11.80 -9.81 21.77
C ALA A 232 13.25 -10.17 21.42
N GLY A 233 13.48 -10.56 20.16
CA GLY A 233 14.81 -10.88 19.65
C GLY A 233 15.22 -12.36 19.74
N SER A 234 14.42 -13.22 20.37
CA SER A 234 14.63 -14.67 20.35
C SER A 234 14.10 -15.31 19.05
N GLU A 235 14.69 -16.41 18.60
CA GLU A 235 14.12 -17.23 17.53
C GLU A 235 13.03 -18.16 18.07
N LEU A 236 12.11 -18.61 17.21
CA LEU A 236 11.11 -19.63 17.58
C LEU A 236 11.68 -21.01 17.27
N THR A 237 11.73 -21.89 18.27
CA THR A 237 12.11 -23.29 18.08
C THR A 237 10.89 -24.17 17.81
N LEU A 238 11.09 -25.33 17.16
CA LEU A 238 10.02 -26.32 16.97
C LEU A 238 9.46 -26.81 18.31
N GLN A 239 10.31 -26.96 19.33
CA GLN A 239 9.87 -27.36 20.66
C GLN A 239 8.90 -26.34 21.25
N GLU A 240 9.28 -25.05 21.26
CA GLU A 240 8.40 -23.98 21.73
C GLU A 240 7.08 -23.92 20.93
N PHE A 241 7.13 -24.17 19.62
CA PHE A 241 5.96 -24.20 18.77
C PHE A 241 5.01 -25.36 19.11
N THR A 242 5.54 -26.58 19.24
CA THR A 242 4.75 -27.77 19.63
C THR A 242 4.20 -27.66 21.04
N GLU A 243 4.95 -27.08 21.99
CA GLU A 243 4.43 -26.74 23.32
C GLU A 243 3.27 -25.75 23.23
N SER A 244 3.37 -24.70 22.40
CA SER A 244 2.28 -23.77 22.17
C SER A 244 1.04 -24.43 21.56
N LEU A 245 1.20 -25.43 20.68
CA LEU A 245 0.09 -26.20 20.12
C LEU A 245 -0.61 -27.01 21.22
N ARG A 246 0.13 -27.76 22.04
CA ARG A 246 -0.46 -28.52 23.16
C ARG A 246 -1.22 -27.62 24.13
N GLU A 247 -0.70 -26.42 24.34
CA GLU A 247 -1.29 -25.44 25.24
C GLU A 247 -2.58 -24.79 24.71
N ILE A 248 -2.64 -24.49 23.42
CA ILE A 248 -3.77 -23.77 22.81
C ILE A 248 -4.79 -24.72 22.21
N TRP A 249 -4.33 -25.76 21.49
CA TRP A 249 -5.17 -26.74 20.81
C TRP A 249 -5.47 -27.97 21.67
N GLY A 250 -4.58 -28.33 22.59
CA GLY A 250 -4.69 -29.54 23.42
C GLY A 250 -3.85 -30.71 22.91
N ASP A 251 -3.29 -30.62 21.70
CA ASP A 251 -2.41 -31.61 21.08
C ASP A 251 -1.35 -30.92 20.19
N ASP A 252 -0.25 -31.59 19.85
CA ASP A 252 0.80 -31.04 18.96
C ASP A 252 0.64 -31.39 17.47
N LEU A 253 -0.40 -32.15 17.12
CA LEU A 253 -0.75 -32.60 15.77
C LEU A 253 0.35 -33.44 15.09
N GLY A 254 1.31 -33.94 15.87
CA GLY A 254 2.55 -34.53 15.37
C GLY A 254 3.35 -33.59 14.48
N ALA A 255 3.32 -32.27 14.76
CA ALA A 255 4.00 -31.26 13.98
C ALA A 255 5.52 -31.50 13.93
N SER A 256 6.05 -31.61 12.71
CA SER A 256 7.45 -31.99 12.46
C SER A 256 8.00 -31.32 11.19
N GLU A 257 9.29 -31.51 10.93
CA GLU A 257 9.98 -31.00 9.73
C GLU A 257 9.70 -29.52 9.44
N PRO A 258 10.03 -28.58 10.35
CA PRO A 258 9.75 -27.17 10.13
C PRO A 258 10.49 -26.67 8.89
N ARG A 259 9.74 -26.26 7.87
CA ARG A 259 10.26 -25.52 6.71
C ARG A 259 10.56 -24.07 7.10
N TRP A 260 9.76 -23.51 8.00
CA TRP A 260 9.88 -22.15 8.47
C TRP A 260 9.25 -21.99 9.84
N LEU A 261 9.86 -21.16 10.69
CA LEU A 261 9.38 -20.78 12.01
C LEU A 261 9.52 -19.27 12.16
N SER A 262 8.47 -18.62 12.62
CA SER A 262 8.46 -17.19 12.89
C SER A 262 7.52 -16.91 14.06
N TRP A 263 7.75 -15.81 14.75
CA TRP A 263 6.78 -15.31 15.71
C TRP A 263 6.68 -13.79 15.62
N PHE A 264 5.56 -13.25 16.04
CA PHE A 264 5.28 -11.82 16.06
C PHE A 264 4.28 -11.51 17.18
N THR A 265 4.10 -10.22 17.46
CA THR A 265 3.10 -9.76 18.43
C THR A 265 2.07 -8.86 17.75
N ASP A 266 1.01 -8.51 18.48
CA ASP A 266 0.04 -7.48 18.09
C ASP A 266 0.53 -6.04 18.32
N SER A 267 1.86 -5.83 18.45
CA SER A 267 2.43 -4.49 18.48
C SER A 267 1.91 -3.66 17.31
N ALA A 268 1.28 -2.53 17.63
CA ALA A 268 0.68 -1.63 16.66
C ALA A 268 1.34 -0.27 16.83
N CYS A 269 2.18 0.12 15.88
CA CYS A 269 3.03 1.31 15.97
C CYS A 269 3.01 2.06 14.65
N GLN A 270 3.09 3.38 14.72
CA GLN A 270 3.08 4.27 13.56
C GLN A 270 4.11 5.36 13.75
N ALA A 271 4.78 5.75 12.67
CA ALA A 271 5.74 6.84 12.68
C ALA A 271 5.03 8.18 12.87
N GLU A 272 5.54 9.02 13.77
CA GLU A 272 4.93 10.33 14.09
C GLU A 272 4.83 11.26 12.88
N ARG A 273 5.76 11.09 11.94
CA ARG A 273 5.84 11.77 10.65
C ARG A 273 6.38 10.80 9.62
N TYR A 274 5.88 10.87 8.39
CA TYR A 274 6.38 10.04 7.29
C TYR A 274 7.49 10.72 6.49
N ARG A 275 7.77 12.00 6.80
CA ARG A 275 8.84 12.80 6.20
C ARG A 275 9.56 13.60 7.28
N GLU A 276 10.89 13.59 7.20
CA GLU A 276 11.78 14.49 7.94
C GLU A 276 12.82 15.03 6.94
N GLY A 277 12.58 16.24 6.43
CA GLY A 277 13.41 16.85 5.39
C GLY A 277 13.44 16.03 4.08
N ARG A 278 14.58 15.38 3.83
CA ARG A 278 14.90 14.55 2.66
C ARG A 278 14.78 13.05 2.94
N ILE A 279 14.44 12.66 4.16
CA ILE A 279 14.22 11.27 4.56
C ILE A 279 12.73 11.01 4.69
N LEU A 280 12.24 9.98 4.01
CA LEU A 280 10.83 9.56 4.05
C LEU A 280 10.70 8.08 4.44
N LEU A 281 9.52 7.66 4.88
CA LEU A 281 9.23 6.28 5.30
C LEU A 281 7.98 5.76 4.61
N ALA A 282 7.96 4.50 4.18
CA ALA A 282 6.81 3.84 3.56
C ALA A 282 6.64 2.39 4.04
N GLY A 283 5.39 1.90 4.07
CA GLY A 283 5.08 0.53 4.48
C GLY A 283 5.44 0.27 5.95
N ASP A 284 5.94 -0.93 6.25
CA ASP A 284 6.26 -1.36 7.61
C ASP A 284 7.29 -0.46 8.34
N ALA A 285 8.08 0.32 7.60
CA ALA A 285 8.96 1.33 8.21
C ALA A 285 8.18 2.50 8.83
N ALA A 286 7.00 2.79 8.29
CA ALA A 286 6.09 3.85 8.72
C ALA A 286 4.96 3.33 9.63
N HIS A 287 4.52 2.08 9.49
CA HIS A 287 3.44 1.52 10.31
C HIS A 287 3.53 0.01 10.43
N THR A 288 3.44 -0.52 11.64
CA THR A 288 3.37 -1.98 11.90
C THR A 288 2.11 -2.29 12.66
N HIS A 289 1.48 -3.41 12.33
CA HIS A 289 0.31 -3.91 13.03
C HIS A 289 0.25 -5.43 12.89
N PHE A 290 -0.67 -6.05 13.64
CA PHE A 290 -0.90 -7.48 13.53
C PHE A 290 -1.44 -7.85 12.14
N PRO A 291 -0.98 -8.95 11.51
CA PRO A 291 -1.31 -9.31 10.13
C PRO A 291 -2.72 -9.93 9.96
N VAL A 292 -3.69 -9.51 10.77
CA VAL A 292 -5.10 -9.93 10.61
C VAL A 292 -5.75 -9.18 9.44
N GLY A 293 -6.50 -9.92 8.61
CA GLY A 293 -7.22 -9.37 7.47
C GLY A 293 -6.33 -8.95 6.30
N GLY A 294 -5.03 -9.26 6.32
CA GLY A 294 -4.13 -9.07 5.17
C GLY A 294 -3.83 -7.63 4.77
N GLN A 295 -4.01 -6.65 5.65
CA GLN A 295 -3.99 -5.22 5.27
C GLN A 295 -2.58 -4.60 5.09
N GLY A 296 -1.54 -5.17 5.70
CA GLY A 296 -0.23 -4.49 5.80
C GLY A 296 0.46 -4.23 4.45
N VAL A 297 0.59 -5.26 3.62
CA VAL A 297 1.16 -5.10 2.28
C VAL A 297 0.32 -4.17 1.42
N ASN A 298 -1.01 -4.27 1.49
CA ASN A 298 -1.93 -3.44 0.73
C ASN A 298 -1.79 -1.95 1.09
N LEU A 299 -1.67 -1.65 2.38
CA LEU A 299 -1.44 -0.29 2.89
C LEU A 299 -0.08 0.26 2.41
N GLY A 300 0.98 -0.56 2.48
CA GLY A 300 2.30 -0.18 2.00
C GLY A 300 2.39 0.05 0.49
N LEU A 301 1.71 -0.75 -0.33
CA LEU A 301 1.65 -0.53 -1.78
C LEU A 301 0.99 0.82 -2.10
N GLN A 302 -0.08 1.18 -1.38
CA GLN A 302 -0.74 2.48 -1.51
C GLN A 302 0.17 3.64 -1.08
N ASP A 303 1.03 3.45 -0.07
CA ASP A 303 2.03 4.46 0.29
C ASP A 303 3.02 4.71 -0.86
N ALA A 304 3.53 3.64 -1.49
CA ALA A 304 4.45 3.74 -2.61
C ALA A 304 3.83 4.49 -3.81
N LEU A 305 2.56 4.20 -4.12
CA LEU A 305 1.81 4.85 -5.19
C LEU A 305 1.53 6.33 -4.88
N ASN A 306 1.21 6.67 -3.63
CA ASN A 306 1.01 8.06 -3.21
C ASN A 306 2.32 8.86 -3.26
N LEU A 307 3.41 8.27 -2.75
CA LEU A 307 4.70 8.93 -2.63
C LEU A 307 5.40 9.09 -3.98
N GLY A 308 5.41 8.05 -4.82
CA GLY A 308 6.29 7.97 -5.99
C GLY A 308 6.16 9.15 -6.94
N TRP A 309 4.93 9.52 -7.31
CA TRP A 309 4.70 10.63 -8.22
C TRP A 309 5.01 11.99 -7.58
N LYS A 310 4.71 12.19 -6.29
CA LYS A 310 4.98 13.44 -5.56
C LYS A 310 6.48 13.67 -5.36
N LEU A 311 7.20 12.61 -5.03
CA LEU A 311 8.65 12.66 -4.86
C LEU A 311 9.32 12.95 -6.20
N ALA A 312 8.91 12.26 -7.28
CA ALA A 312 9.40 12.57 -8.61
C ALA A 312 9.03 13.99 -9.07
N ALA A 313 7.84 14.50 -8.73
CA ALA A 313 7.45 15.88 -9.01
C ALA A 313 8.38 16.90 -8.37
N THR A 314 8.75 16.63 -7.12
CA THR A 314 9.64 17.47 -6.32
C THR A 314 11.07 17.46 -6.90
N ILE A 315 11.60 16.26 -7.20
CA ILE A 315 12.93 16.09 -7.81
C ILE A 315 13.03 16.78 -9.16
N ASN A 316 12.01 16.63 -10.00
CA ASN A 316 11.96 17.25 -11.33
C ASN A 316 11.61 18.76 -11.26
N GLY A 317 11.38 19.32 -10.06
CA GLY A 317 11.23 20.76 -9.84
C GLY A 317 9.94 21.37 -10.39
N TRP A 318 8.89 20.56 -10.61
CA TRP A 318 7.57 21.02 -11.04
C TRP A 318 6.47 20.82 -10.00
N GLY A 319 6.71 20.01 -8.97
CA GLY A 319 5.81 19.92 -7.82
C GLY A 319 5.68 21.26 -7.11
N SER A 320 4.45 21.62 -6.72
CA SER A 320 4.18 22.83 -5.95
C SER A 320 4.86 22.77 -4.57
N GLU A 321 5.03 23.95 -3.96
CA GLU A 321 5.48 24.03 -2.57
C GLU A 321 4.51 23.27 -1.66
N GLY A 322 5.03 22.41 -0.78
CA GLY A 322 4.22 21.59 0.11
C GLY A 322 3.60 20.34 -0.53
N LEU A 323 3.74 20.10 -1.85
CA LEU A 323 3.21 18.89 -2.49
C LEU A 323 3.72 17.62 -1.81
N LEU A 324 5.02 17.52 -1.56
CA LEU A 324 5.60 16.34 -0.91
C LEU A 324 5.14 16.19 0.55
N ASP A 325 4.81 17.29 1.25
CA ASP A 325 4.27 17.25 2.61
C ASP A 325 2.85 16.66 2.67
N THR A 326 2.11 16.69 1.56
CA THR A 326 0.81 16.00 1.48
C THR A 326 0.94 14.48 1.62
N TYR A 327 2.11 13.88 1.38
CA TYR A 327 2.32 12.45 1.61
C TYR A 327 2.05 12.06 3.07
N ASP A 328 2.63 12.81 4.01
CA ASP A 328 2.41 12.58 5.45
C ASP A 328 0.94 12.81 5.80
N LYS A 329 0.37 13.96 5.40
CA LYS A 329 -1.03 14.31 5.69
C LYS A 329 -2.03 13.26 5.18
N GLU A 330 -1.83 12.77 3.96
CA GLU A 330 -2.77 11.85 3.30
C GLU A 330 -2.63 10.40 3.80
N ARG A 331 -1.44 9.97 4.22
CA ARG A 331 -1.17 8.55 4.55
C ARG A 331 -1.20 8.23 6.04
N GLN A 332 -1.17 9.25 6.90
CA GLN A 332 -1.31 9.09 8.35
C GLN A 332 -2.67 8.49 8.75
N GLU A 333 -3.78 9.03 8.22
CA GLU A 333 -5.12 8.58 8.62
C GLU A 333 -5.48 7.16 8.14
N PRO A 334 -5.21 6.76 6.88
CA PRO A 334 -5.43 5.38 6.44
C PRO A 334 -4.67 4.37 7.30
N ALA A 335 -3.41 4.64 7.65
CA ALA A 335 -2.63 3.77 8.53
C ALA A 335 -3.21 3.72 9.94
N ARG A 336 -3.62 4.86 10.51
CA ARG A 336 -4.27 4.93 11.83
C ARG A 336 -5.55 4.08 11.88
N SER A 337 -6.36 4.16 10.82
CA SER A 337 -7.57 3.35 10.67
C SER A 337 -7.28 1.85 10.59
N VAL A 338 -6.20 1.44 9.88
CA VAL A 338 -5.74 0.04 9.84
C VAL A 338 -5.28 -0.45 11.21
N LEU A 339 -4.46 0.34 11.92
CA LEU A 339 -4.00 0.01 13.27
C LEU A 339 -5.19 -0.11 14.25
N ALA A 340 -6.19 0.76 14.13
CA ALA A 340 -7.39 0.71 14.97
C ALA A 340 -8.22 -0.56 14.71
N ASN A 341 -8.51 -0.88 13.44
CA ASN A 341 -9.37 -2.03 13.14
C ASN A 341 -8.66 -3.37 13.41
N THR A 342 -7.35 -3.47 13.19
CA THR A 342 -6.60 -4.69 13.50
C THR A 342 -6.57 -4.97 15.01
N ARG A 343 -6.43 -3.93 15.85
CA ARG A 343 -6.58 -4.03 17.30
C ARG A 343 -7.99 -4.44 17.72
N ALA A 344 -9.02 -3.92 17.05
CA ALA A 344 -10.40 -4.34 17.31
C ALA A 344 -10.62 -5.81 16.96
N GLN A 345 -10.05 -6.29 15.84
CA GLN A 345 -10.12 -7.70 15.47
C GLN A 345 -9.44 -8.60 16.49
N ILE A 346 -8.25 -8.23 16.98
CA ILE A 346 -7.54 -8.98 18.02
C ILE A 346 -8.34 -9.02 19.32
N ALA A 347 -8.99 -7.92 19.70
CA ALA A 347 -9.87 -7.90 20.86
C ALA A 347 -11.05 -8.88 20.71
N LEU A 348 -11.64 -8.98 19.51
CA LEU A 348 -12.69 -9.95 19.19
C LEU A 348 -12.20 -11.40 19.05
N MET A 349 -10.89 -11.63 18.96
CA MET A 349 -10.29 -12.96 18.95
C MET A 349 -10.00 -13.49 20.36
N ASN A 350 -10.10 -12.65 21.39
CA ASN A 350 -9.83 -13.05 22.76
C ASN A 350 -10.79 -14.17 23.21
N PRO A 351 -10.29 -15.25 23.84
CA PRO A 351 -11.10 -16.39 24.27
C PRO A 351 -12.05 -16.11 25.45
N ASP A 352 -12.02 -14.91 26.03
CA ASP A 352 -12.87 -14.51 27.16
C ASP A 352 -14.39 -14.76 26.91
N PRO A 353 -15.14 -15.30 27.91
CA PRO A 353 -16.57 -15.56 27.77
C PRO A 353 -17.43 -14.34 27.45
N TYR A 354 -17.08 -13.14 27.94
CA TYR A 354 -17.79 -11.90 27.60
C TYR A 354 -17.53 -11.50 26.14
N VAL A 355 -16.32 -11.75 25.64
CA VAL A 355 -15.99 -11.52 24.23
C VAL A 355 -16.76 -12.48 23.33
N THR A 356 -17.05 -13.70 23.78
CA THR A 356 -17.92 -14.64 23.06
C THR A 356 -19.31 -14.04 22.81
N GLN A 357 -19.93 -13.42 23.82
CA GLN A 357 -21.22 -12.74 23.67
C GLN A 357 -21.13 -11.49 22.76
N LEU A 358 -20.02 -10.76 22.84
CA LEU A 358 -19.77 -9.64 21.92
C LEU A 358 -19.65 -10.10 20.46
N ARG A 359 -19.01 -11.24 20.21
CA ARG A 359 -18.92 -11.84 18.87
C ARG A 359 -20.27 -12.25 18.33
N GLU A 360 -21.14 -12.86 19.14
CA GLU A 360 -22.52 -13.21 18.74
C GLU A 360 -23.29 -11.97 18.28
N LEU A 361 -23.25 -10.89 19.07
CA LEU A 361 -23.84 -9.61 18.68
C LEU A 361 -23.23 -9.06 17.38
N PHE A 362 -21.91 -9.08 17.26
CA PHE A 362 -21.22 -8.56 16.07
C PHE A 362 -21.58 -9.36 14.81
N GLN A 363 -21.69 -10.68 14.93
CA GLN A 363 -22.13 -11.57 13.85
C GLN A 363 -23.57 -11.28 13.43
N ASP A 364 -24.47 -11.05 14.38
CA ASP A 364 -25.85 -10.67 14.08
C ASP A 364 -25.95 -9.32 13.35
N LEU A 365 -25.05 -8.38 13.66
CA LEU A 365 -24.93 -7.13 12.91
C LEU A 365 -24.37 -7.38 11.49
N MET A 366 -23.32 -8.19 11.36
CA MET A 366 -22.68 -8.50 10.07
C MET A 366 -23.57 -9.29 9.09
N LYS A 367 -24.67 -9.89 9.55
CA LYS A 367 -25.70 -10.47 8.68
C LYS A 367 -26.48 -9.43 7.87
N LYS A 368 -26.36 -8.13 8.20
CA LYS A 368 -26.98 -7.03 7.47
C LYS A 368 -26.00 -6.49 6.42
N ASP A 369 -26.45 -6.36 5.19
CA ASP A 369 -25.63 -5.93 4.04
C ASP A 369 -24.89 -4.61 4.29
N GLU A 370 -25.53 -3.63 4.92
CA GLU A 370 -24.90 -2.33 5.21
C GLU A 370 -23.70 -2.47 6.16
N ALA A 371 -23.84 -3.26 7.22
CA ALA A 371 -22.76 -3.51 8.17
C ALA A 371 -21.66 -4.37 7.54
N ASN A 372 -22.03 -5.39 6.77
CA ASN A 372 -21.07 -6.24 6.08
C ASN A 372 -20.25 -5.44 5.05
N ARG A 373 -20.94 -4.65 4.21
CA ARG A 373 -20.33 -3.74 3.22
C ARG A 373 -19.37 -2.78 3.89
N HIS A 374 -19.75 -2.17 5.02
CA HIS A 374 -18.86 -1.28 5.76
C HIS A 374 -17.54 -1.97 6.16
N ILE A 375 -17.60 -3.22 6.64
CA ILE A 375 -16.41 -3.99 6.99
C ILE A 375 -15.63 -4.40 5.73
N ALA A 376 -16.30 -4.80 4.66
CA ALA A 376 -15.69 -5.13 3.38
C ALA A 376 -14.91 -3.94 2.80
N GLU A 377 -15.51 -2.74 2.82
CA GLU A 377 -14.90 -1.51 2.34
C GLU A 377 -13.70 -1.08 3.19
N MET A 378 -13.79 -1.26 4.51
CA MET A 378 -12.72 -0.98 5.45
C MET A 378 -11.51 -1.91 5.22
N LEU A 379 -11.73 -3.22 5.12
CA LEU A 379 -10.64 -4.20 4.93
C LEU A 379 -10.00 -4.07 3.54
N SER A 380 -10.81 -3.80 2.52
CA SER A 380 -10.32 -3.73 1.13
C SER A 380 -9.65 -2.41 0.77
N GLY A 381 -9.82 -1.38 1.60
CA GLY A 381 -9.26 -0.05 1.42
C GLY A 381 -9.99 0.81 0.39
N VAL A 382 -11.12 0.36 -0.17
CA VAL A 382 -11.83 1.13 -1.22
C VAL A 382 -12.44 2.43 -0.68
N ARG A 383 -12.70 2.51 0.63
CA ARG A 383 -13.19 3.71 1.30
C ARG A 383 -12.12 4.79 1.53
N VAL A 384 -10.84 4.49 1.27
CA VAL A 384 -9.79 5.50 1.44
C VAL A 384 -10.08 6.68 0.49
N ARG A 385 -10.24 7.84 1.11
CA ARG A 385 -10.44 9.17 0.53
C ARG A 385 -9.45 10.13 1.21
N TYR A 386 -8.99 11.14 0.48
CA TYR A 386 -8.17 12.21 1.05
C TYR A 386 -8.99 13.47 1.31
N ASP A 387 -8.70 14.13 2.43
CA ASP A 387 -9.20 15.47 2.71
C ASP A 387 -8.31 16.47 1.96
N LEU A 388 -8.82 16.97 0.83
CA LEU A 388 -8.08 17.85 -0.07
C LEU A 388 -8.68 19.25 -0.03
N GLU A 389 -7.81 20.26 -0.01
CA GLU A 389 -8.23 21.65 -0.21
C GLU A 389 -8.61 21.89 -1.68
N GLY A 390 -9.73 22.57 -1.91
CA GLY A 390 -10.22 22.88 -3.25
C GLY A 390 -11.72 23.23 -3.27
N PRO A 391 -12.28 23.52 -4.46
CA PRO A 391 -13.72 23.74 -4.61
C PRO A 391 -14.52 22.52 -4.13
N GLU A 392 -15.56 22.75 -3.34
CA GLU A 392 -16.38 21.67 -2.79
C GLU A 392 -17.04 20.85 -3.90
N HIS A 393 -16.80 19.54 -3.88
CA HIS A 393 -17.46 18.58 -4.75
C HIS A 393 -17.54 17.21 -4.06
N ARG A 394 -18.63 16.45 -4.29
CA ARG A 394 -18.83 15.14 -3.63
C ARG A 394 -17.66 14.18 -3.85
N LEU A 395 -17.07 14.22 -5.05
CA LEU A 395 -15.95 13.38 -5.49
C LEU A 395 -14.55 13.89 -5.12
N LEU A 396 -14.40 15.11 -4.57
CA LEU A 396 -13.08 15.66 -4.29
C LEU A 396 -12.35 14.78 -3.25
N GLY A 397 -11.17 14.28 -3.61
CA GLY A 397 -10.38 13.39 -2.78
C GLY A 397 -10.81 11.92 -2.79
N ASP A 398 -11.91 11.57 -3.47
CA ASP A 398 -12.29 10.17 -3.68
C ASP A 398 -11.35 9.51 -4.69
N PHE A 399 -11.27 8.19 -4.62
CA PHE A 399 -10.61 7.42 -5.66
C PHE A 399 -11.54 7.31 -6.86
N ALA A 400 -11.06 7.69 -8.04
CA ALA A 400 -11.88 7.70 -9.24
C ALA A 400 -12.35 6.29 -9.57
N ARG A 401 -13.65 6.11 -9.82
CA ARG A 401 -14.22 4.82 -10.26
C ARG A 401 -13.65 4.42 -11.61
N ASP A 402 -13.70 3.13 -11.94
CA ASP A 402 -13.20 2.60 -13.22
C ASP A 402 -14.18 2.89 -14.38
N LEU A 403 -14.49 4.17 -14.58
CA LEU A 403 -15.51 4.66 -15.52
C LEU A 403 -15.24 4.21 -16.95
N THR A 404 -16.31 3.85 -17.66
CA THR A 404 -16.32 3.62 -19.10
C THR A 404 -16.48 4.95 -19.84
N LEU A 405 -15.50 5.29 -20.66
CA LEU A 405 -15.36 6.55 -21.38
C LEU A 405 -15.49 6.29 -22.88
N LYS A 406 -16.49 6.89 -23.53
CA LYS A 406 -16.71 6.80 -24.98
C LYS A 406 -16.14 8.04 -25.65
N SER A 407 -14.98 7.89 -26.30
CA SER A 407 -14.30 8.96 -27.05
C SER A 407 -14.40 8.73 -28.55
N GLU A 408 -13.89 9.66 -29.36
CA GLU A 408 -13.77 9.47 -30.82
C GLU A 408 -12.89 8.26 -31.20
N GLU A 409 -11.93 7.89 -30.35
CA GLU A 409 -11.04 6.73 -30.56
C GLU A 409 -11.71 5.39 -30.18
N GLY A 410 -12.89 5.44 -29.57
CA GLY A 410 -13.64 4.28 -29.08
C GLY A 410 -13.92 4.32 -27.58
N ALA A 411 -14.49 3.22 -27.09
CA ALA A 411 -14.80 3.03 -25.67
C ALA A 411 -13.61 2.41 -24.93
N GLU A 412 -13.20 3.02 -23.82
CA GLU A 412 -12.10 2.58 -22.97
C GLU A 412 -12.43 2.84 -21.49
N THR A 413 -11.72 2.18 -20.57
CA THR A 413 -11.89 2.42 -19.12
C THR A 413 -10.86 3.40 -18.58
N LEU A 414 -11.23 4.18 -17.56
CA LEU A 414 -10.35 5.17 -16.92
C LEU A 414 -8.96 4.63 -16.54
N PRO A 415 -8.80 3.42 -15.96
CA PRO A 415 -7.49 2.88 -15.60
C PRO A 415 -6.48 2.88 -16.75
N LYS A 416 -6.93 2.66 -18.00
CA LYS A 416 -6.06 2.66 -19.19
C LYS A 416 -5.36 4.00 -19.40
N PHE A 417 -6.03 5.11 -19.09
CA PHE A 417 -5.50 6.46 -19.27
C PHE A 417 -4.45 6.83 -18.22
N LEU A 418 -4.45 6.15 -17.07
CA LEU A 418 -3.54 6.38 -15.94
C LEU A 418 -2.26 5.53 -15.98
N ARG A 419 -2.16 4.55 -16.89
CA ARG A 419 -1.04 3.57 -16.97
C ARG A 419 0.35 4.18 -17.10
N ARG A 420 0.47 5.44 -17.54
CA ARG A 420 1.74 6.16 -17.66
C ARG A 420 2.11 7.01 -16.44
N GLY A 421 1.33 6.98 -15.36
CA GLY A 421 1.62 7.74 -14.14
C GLY A 421 1.46 9.25 -14.30
N ASN A 422 0.63 9.68 -15.25
CA ASN A 422 0.30 11.08 -15.50
C ASN A 422 -1.08 11.42 -14.89
N PHE A 423 -1.34 12.71 -14.69
CA PHE A 423 -2.70 13.19 -14.43
C PHE A 423 -3.59 12.96 -15.65
N VAL A 424 -4.89 12.77 -15.41
CA VAL A 424 -5.90 12.67 -16.47
C VAL A 424 -6.98 13.72 -16.20
N LEU A 425 -7.16 14.65 -17.14
CA LEU A 425 -8.27 15.58 -17.17
C LEU A 425 -9.35 15.01 -18.10
N LEU A 426 -10.48 14.61 -17.53
CA LEU A 426 -11.67 14.20 -18.25
C LEU A 426 -12.53 15.44 -18.54
N ASP A 427 -12.80 15.71 -19.81
CA ASP A 427 -13.86 16.61 -20.26
C ASP A 427 -15.05 15.75 -20.72
N LEU A 428 -16.07 15.65 -19.87
CA LEU A 428 -17.17 14.71 -20.00
C LEU A 428 -18.42 15.29 -20.70
N ALA A 429 -18.40 16.60 -20.91
CA ALA A 429 -19.54 17.35 -21.44
C ALA A 429 -19.18 18.22 -22.65
N GLY A 430 -17.92 18.18 -23.11
CA GLY A 430 -17.42 19.03 -24.19
C GLY A 430 -17.57 20.51 -23.85
N ARG A 431 -17.36 20.86 -22.57
CA ARG A 431 -17.59 22.22 -22.06
C ARG A 431 -16.46 23.13 -22.54
N PRO A 432 -16.74 24.24 -23.26
CA PRO A 432 -15.70 25.16 -23.71
C PRO A 432 -14.79 25.62 -22.58
N GLU A 433 -15.32 25.78 -21.37
CA GLU A 433 -14.55 26.26 -20.21
C GLU A 433 -13.49 25.26 -19.74
N VAL A 434 -13.73 23.96 -19.87
CA VAL A 434 -12.75 22.91 -19.56
C VAL A 434 -11.67 22.89 -20.64
N ALA A 435 -12.07 22.89 -21.91
CA ALA A 435 -11.15 22.92 -23.04
C ALA A 435 -10.27 24.19 -23.05
N GLU A 436 -10.84 25.36 -22.76
CA GLU A 436 -10.13 26.64 -22.71
C GLU A 436 -9.09 26.69 -21.59
N GLU A 437 -9.42 26.28 -20.37
CA GLU A 437 -8.41 26.21 -19.30
C GLU A 437 -7.38 25.11 -19.56
N TYR A 438 -7.76 24.00 -20.20
CA TYR A 438 -6.78 23.01 -20.67
C TYR A 438 -5.79 23.63 -21.66
N GLU A 439 -6.25 24.26 -22.73
CA GLU A 439 -5.36 24.88 -23.73
C GLU A 439 -4.44 25.94 -23.12
N LYS A 440 -4.97 26.70 -22.16
CA LYS A 440 -4.23 27.76 -21.49
C LYS A 440 -3.18 27.26 -20.51
N TRP A 441 -3.49 26.23 -19.71
CA TRP A 441 -2.65 25.84 -18.57
C TRP A 441 -2.09 24.42 -18.66
N ALA A 442 -2.82 23.48 -19.27
CA ALA A 442 -2.50 22.07 -19.25
C ALA A 442 -2.00 21.51 -20.59
N ALA A 443 -2.28 22.13 -21.74
CA ALA A 443 -1.75 21.70 -23.04
C ALA A 443 -0.20 21.69 -23.07
N PRO A 444 0.50 22.69 -22.51
CA PRO A 444 1.96 22.62 -22.37
C PRO A 444 2.41 21.49 -21.40
N LEU A 445 1.59 21.14 -20.41
CA LEU A 445 1.85 20.05 -19.47
C LEU A 445 1.63 18.68 -20.14
N ASN A 446 0.68 18.56 -21.07
CA ASN A 446 0.45 17.34 -21.85
C ASN A 446 1.64 17.02 -22.74
N TRP A 447 2.20 18.04 -23.41
CA TRP A 447 3.46 17.89 -24.14
C TRP A 447 4.60 17.39 -23.24
N ALA A 448 4.65 17.88 -22.00
CA ALA A 448 5.59 17.42 -20.98
C ALA A 448 5.25 16.03 -20.37
N GLY A 449 4.14 15.41 -20.79
CA GLY A 449 3.66 14.12 -20.29
C GLY A 449 3.05 14.15 -18.88
N ARG A 450 2.67 15.33 -18.37
CA ARG A 450 2.13 15.52 -17.01
C ARG A 450 0.62 15.39 -16.91
N VAL A 451 -0.14 16.04 -17.81
CA VAL A 451 -1.62 16.03 -17.79
C VAL A 451 -2.13 15.56 -19.16
N ARG A 452 -2.84 14.44 -19.20
CA ARG A 452 -3.51 13.96 -20.41
C ARG A 452 -4.95 14.43 -20.42
N HIS A 453 -5.35 15.12 -21.48
CA HIS A 453 -6.73 15.51 -21.71
C HIS A 453 -7.48 14.42 -22.48
N VAL A 454 -8.67 14.08 -22.00
CA VAL A 454 -9.54 13.06 -22.58
C VAL A 454 -10.94 13.66 -22.69
N VAL A 455 -11.39 13.90 -23.92
CA VAL A 455 -12.77 14.30 -24.22
C VAL A 455 -13.57 13.03 -24.49
N ALA A 456 -14.61 12.78 -23.71
CA ALA A 456 -15.40 11.55 -23.82
C ALA A 456 -16.82 11.73 -23.25
N GLU A 457 -17.74 10.84 -23.60
CA GLU A 457 -19.02 10.69 -22.91
C GLU A 457 -18.91 9.60 -21.83
N CYS A 458 -19.58 9.81 -20.69
CA CYS A 458 -19.67 8.82 -19.61
C CYS A 458 -21.14 8.68 -19.16
N GLU A 459 -21.74 7.52 -19.44
CA GLU A 459 -23.13 7.23 -19.07
C GLU A 459 -23.32 6.98 -17.56
N GLU A 460 -22.24 6.57 -16.88
CA GLU A 460 -22.25 6.21 -15.45
C GLU A 460 -22.30 7.43 -14.53
N GLU A 461 -21.87 8.59 -15.03
CA GLU A 461 -21.83 9.87 -14.28
C GLU A 461 -22.35 11.01 -15.17
N PRO A 462 -23.65 11.02 -15.55
CA PRO A 462 -24.20 11.93 -16.55
C PRO A 462 -24.18 13.40 -16.09
N GLU A 463 -24.14 13.65 -14.78
CA GLU A 463 -24.11 15.00 -14.22
C GLU A 463 -22.72 15.65 -14.28
N LEU A 464 -21.64 14.89 -14.50
CA LEU A 464 -20.28 15.45 -14.50
C LEU A 464 -19.99 16.24 -15.78
N ALA A 465 -19.36 17.40 -15.60
CA ALA A 465 -18.77 18.21 -16.67
C ALA A 465 -17.29 17.90 -16.87
N GLY A 466 -16.53 17.75 -15.79
CA GLY A 466 -15.12 17.42 -15.88
C GLY A 466 -14.51 16.95 -14.56
N VAL A 467 -13.39 16.23 -14.65
CA VAL A 467 -12.69 15.64 -13.51
C VAL A 467 -11.18 15.66 -13.76
N LEU A 468 -10.39 16.09 -12.77
CA LEU A 468 -8.93 15.94 -12.77
C LEU A 468 -8.53 14.81 -11.82
N VAL A 469 -7.97 13.75 -12.38
CA VAL A 469 -7.51 12.56 -11.66
C VAL A 469 -5.99 12.60 -11.52
N ARG A 470 -5.50 12.42 -10.29
CA ARG A 470 -4.06 12.32 -9.95
C ARG A 470 -3.44 11.03 -10.49
N PRO A 471 -2.10 10.97 -10.62
CA PRO A 471 -1.39 9.75 -11.00
C PRO A 471 -1.71 8.53 -10.14
N ASP A 472 -2.01 8.71 -8.86
CA ASP A 472 -2.38 7.65 -7.92
C ASP A 472 -3.87 7.26 -7.95
N GLY A 473 -4.66 7.85 -8.85
CA GLY A 473 -6.08 7.53 -9.06
C GLY A 473 -7.07 8.35 -8.23
N TYR A 474 -6.59 9.26 -7.39
CA TYR A 474 -7.47 10.12 -6.57
C TYR A 474 -7.89 11.40 -7.31
N ILE A 475 -9.10 11.86 -7.07
CA ILE A 475 -9.69 13.03 -7.73
C ILE A 475 -9.18 14.31 -7.05
N ALA A 476 -8.46 15.14 -7.80
CA ALA A 476 -7.96 16.44 -7.35
C ALA A 476 -8.93 17.59 -7.62
N TRP A 477 -9.87 17.41 -8.56
CA TRP A 477 -10.92 18.37 -8.87
C TRP A 477 -12.05 17.69 -9.66
N ALA A 478 -13.28 18.15 -9.48
CA ALA A 478 -14.42 17.76 -10.30
C ALA A 478 -15.46 18.90 -10.34
N ALA A 479 -16.26 18.93 -11.39
CA ALA A 479 -17.40 19.83 -11.52
C ALA A 479 -18.56 19.14 -12.24
N ASP A 480 -19.78 19.44 -11.81
CA ASP A 480 -21.02 19.03 -12.47
C ASP A 480 -21.38 19.99 -13.62
N ARG A 481 -22.26 19.54 -14.53
CA ARG A 481 -22.79 20.33 -15.66
C ARG A 481 -23.55 21.57 -15.20
N SER A 482 -24.09 21.56 -13.99
CA SER A 482 -24.78 22.69 -13.36
C SER A 482 -23.84 23.80 -12.88
N ALA A 483 -22.53 23.53 -12.77
CA ALA A 483 -21.55 24.53 -12.36
C ALA A 483 -21.41 25.64 -13.40
N SER A 484 -21.24 26.87 -12.92
CA SER A 484 -21.01 28.03 -13.76
C SER A 484 -19.65 27.97 -14.46
N ALA A 485 -19.54 28.68 -15.57
CA ALA A 485 -18.28 28.82 -16.31
C ALA A 485 -17.12 29.28 -15.42
N SER A 486 -17.37 30.24 -14.52
CA SER A 486 -16.38 30.77 -13.59
C SER A 486 -15.92 29.75 -12.56
N GLU A 487 -16.84 28.97 -11.99
CA GLU A 487 -16.50 27.94 -11.00
C GLU A 487 -15.65 26.83 -11.60
N ILE A 488 -15.98 26.38 -12.82
CA ILE A 488 -15.19 25.40 -13.55
C ILE A 488 -13.78 25.95 -13.81
N ALA A 489 -13.69 27.17 -14.33
CA ALA A 489 -12.41 27.74 -14.73
C ALA A 489 -11.47 27.99 -13.55
N GLU A 490 -12.00 28.59 -12.46
CA GLU A 490 -11.23 28.86 -11.24
C GLU A 490 -10.83 27.56 -10.54
N GLY A 491 -11.76 26.61 -10.43
CA GLY A 491 -11.51 25.34 -9.76
C GLY A 491 -10.46 24.49 -10.47
N LEU A 492 -10.58 24.33 -11.79
CA LEU A 492 -9.63 23.55 -12.57
C LEU A 492 -8.24 24.19 -12.54
N ARG A 493 -8.15 25.53 -12.68
CA ARG A 493 -6.89 26.25 -12.58
C ARG A 493 -6.23 26.04 -11.22
N THR A 494 -6.97 26.24 -10.14
CA THR A 494 -6.47 26.04 -8.78
C THR A 494 -5.92 24.63 -8.59
N ALA A 495 -6.64 23.62 -9.09
CA ALA A 495 -6.19 22.23 -9.00
C ALA A 495 -4.94 21.94 -9.85
N LEU A 496 -4.85 22.48 -11.07
CA LEU A 496 -3.66 22.35 -11.91
C LEU A 496 -2.44 23.02 -11.25
N GLU A 497 -2.61 24.23 -10.70
CA GLU A 497 -1.56 24.95 -9.97
C GLU A 497 -1.10 24.18 -8.72
N THR A 498 -2.06 23.66 -7.95
CA THR A 498 -1.80 22.95 -6.70
C THR A 498 -1.11 21.61 -6.95
N TRP A 499 -1.57 20.83 -7.93
CA TRP A 499 -1.17 19.43 -8.06
C TRP A 499 -0.23 19.16 -9.23
N ALA A 500 -0.48 19.77 -10.39
CA ALA A 500 0.27 19.48 -11.61
C ALA A 500 1.43 20.47 -11.85
N GLY A 501 1.40 21.63 -11.19
CA GLY A 501 2.38 22.70 -11.29
C GLY A 501 2.34 23.44 -12.62
N VAL A 502 2.21 24.77 -12.58
CA VAL A 502 2.14 25.63 -13.78
C VAL A 502 3.49 26.23 -14.22
N THR A 503 4.58 25.87 -13.54
CA THR A 503 5.93 26.33 -13.89
C THR A 503 6.42 25.74 -15.22
N ASP A 504 7.41 26.41 -15.82
CA ASP A 504 8.03 26.12 -17.13
C ASP A 504 7.96 24.62 -17.51
N PRO A 505 7.10 24.24 -18.48
CA PRO A 505 6.90 22.85 -18.88
C PRO A 505 8.14 22.19 -19.45
N THR A 506 9.16 22.97 -19.82
CA THR A 506 10.47 22.45 -20.25
C THR A 506 11.32 21.94 -19.09
N ARG A 507 11.01 22.23 -17.82
CA ARG A 507 11.70 21.60 -16.68
C ARG A 507 11.48 20.09 -16.57
N ALA A 508 10.43 19.57 -17.21
CA ALA A 508 10.23 18.13 -17.40
C ALA A 508 10.97 17.58 -18.63
N VAL A 509 11.55 18.46 -19.45
CA VAL A 509 12.20 18.15 -20.73
C VAL A 509 13.62 18.70 -20.71
N PHE A 510 14.59 17.99 -20.12
CA PHE A 510 15.97 18.23 -20.56
C PHE A 510 16.84 16.97 -20.66
N LYS A 511 17.24 16.76 -21.92
CA LYS A 511 18.24 15.87 -22.55
C LYS A 511 17.98 14.37 -22.55
#